data_AF-A0A7H0HQ22-F1
#
_entry.id   AF-A0A7H0HQ22-F1
#
_cell.length_a   1.000
_cell.length_b   1.000
_cell.length_c   1.000
_cell.angle_alpha   90.00
_cell.angle_beta   90.00
_cell.angle_gamma   90.00
#
_symmetry.space_group_name_H-M   'P 1'
#
loop_
_entity.id
_entity.type
_entity.pdbx_description
1 polymer ?
#
loop_
_entity_poly.entity_id
_entity_poly.type
_entity_poly.pdbx_seq_one_letter_code
_entity_poly.pdbx_strand_id
1 'polypeptide(L)'
;MVGREIAAADHPSKEVRAVLKRLVEGGWVLRSEAHWGTLYCPCPDHCTVIRVGGTPKNPGQEARRIGRKAKWCPLPPDDPRAALRGGVVN
;
A
#
# COMPACT_ATOMS: atom_id res chain seq x y z
N MET A 1 -7.80 -8.01 -15.76
CA MET A 1 -8.99 -7.73 -14.94
C MET A 1 -8.48 -7.27 -13.59
N VAL A 2 -8.64 -5.99 -13.26
CA VAL A 2 -8.17 -5.39 -12.01
C VAL A 2 -9.20 -5.74 -10.92
N GLY A 3 -8.75 -6.13 -9.73
CA GLY A 3 -9.60 -6.62 -8.64
C GLY A 3 -10.62 -5.58 -8.15
N ARG A 4 -11.67 -6.04 -7.46
CA ARG A 4 -12.72 -5.16 -6.91
C ARG A 4 -12.11 -4.27 -5.81
N GLU A 5 -12.56 -3.02 -5.68
CA GLU A 5 -12.18 -2.19 -4.53
C GLU A 5 -12.71 -2.81 -3.22
N ILE A 6 -11.86 -2.92 -2.20
CA ILE A 6 -12.22 -3.48 -0.89
C ILE A 6 -11.99 -2.49 0.23
N ALA A 7 -12.76 -2.61 1.29
CA ALA A 7 -12.62 -1.72 2.43
C ALA A 7 -11.42 -2.14 3.28
N ALA A 8 -10.64 -1.15 3.73
CA ALA A 8 -9.58 -1.37 4.72
C ALA A 8 -10.10 -2.08 5.98
N ALA A 9 -11.39 -1.91 6.32
CA ALA A 9 -12.05 -2.52 7.46
C ALA A 9 -12.22 -4.05 7.37
N ASP A 10 -12.17 -4.62 6.16
CA ASP A 10 -12.39 -6.04 5.92
C ASP A 10 -11.16 -6.90 6.26
N HIS A 11 -10.02 -6.26 6.59
CA HIS A 11 -8.81 -6.99 6.92
C HIS A 11 -8.91 -7.61 8.34
N PRO A 12 -8.60 -8.91 8.54
CA PRO A 12 -8.78 -9.56 9.84
C PRO A 12 -7.93 -8.92 10.95
N SER A 13 -6.68 -8.58 10.65
CA SER A 13 -5.77 -7.94 11.61
C SER A 13 -6.08 -6.46 11.85
N LYS A 14 -6.31 -6.09 13.12
CA LYS A 14 -6.48 -4.70 13.57
C LYS A 14 -5.28 -3.78 13.26
N GLU A 15 -4.07 -4.32 13.32
CA GLU A 15 -2.84 -3.55 13.12
C GLU A 15 -2.67 -3.16 11.66
N VAL A 16 -2.96 -4.10 10.76
CA VAL A 16 -2.96 -3.84 9.31
C VAL A 16 -4.10 -2.89 8.96
N ARG A 17 -5.32 -3.09 9.50
CA ARG A 17 -6.46 -2.18 9.31
C ARG A 17 -6.12 -0.73 9.60
N ALA A 18 -5.46 -0.47 10.73
CA ALA A 18 -5.09 0.88 11.13
C ALA A 18 -4.17 1.58 10.11
N VAL A 19 -3.22 0.83 9.53
CA VAL A 19 -2.33 1.35 8.48
C VAL A 19 -3.09 1.54 7.17
N LEU A 20 -3.88 0.54 6.74
CA LEU A 20 -4.67 0.62 5.51
C LEU A 20 -5.62 1.81 5.52
N LYS A 21 -6.32 2.07 6.63
CA LYS A 21 -7.22 3.20 6.78
C LYS A 21 -6.50 4.54 6.54
N ARG A 22 -5.35 4.74 7.18
CA ARG A 22 -4.53 5.95 7.02
C ARG A 22 -4.06 6.14 5.57
N LEU A 23 -3.73 5.05 4.89
CA LEU A 23 -3.28 5.12 3.50
C LEU A 23 -4.42 5.44 2.54
N VAL A 24 -5.59 4.83 2.72
CA VAL A 24 -6.78 5.13 1.93
C VAL A 24 -7.23 6.59 2.13
N GLU A 25 -7.19 7.10 3.37
CA GLU A 25 -7.40 8.52 3.67
C GLU A 25 -6.38 9.42 2.95
N GLY A 26 -5.15 8.93 2.76
CA GLY A 26 -4.10 9.59 1.96
C GLY A 26 -4.22 9.40 0.45
N GLY A 27 -5.34 8.88 -0.04
CA GLY A 27 -5.63 8.69 -1.47
C GLY A 27 -5.17 7.35 -2.06
N TRP A 28 -4.59 6.45 -1.28
CA TRP A 28 -4.25 5.12 -1.79
C TRP A 28 -5.51 4.31 -2.11
N VAL A 29 -5.49 3.59 -3.23
CA VAL A 29 -6.62 2.77 -3.67
C VAL A 29 -6.35 1.31 -3.29
N LEU A 30 -7.28 0.67 -2.58
CA LEU A 30 -7.14 -0.71 -2.14
C LEU A 30 -8.03 -1.64 -2.97
N ARG A 31 -7.46 -2.64 -3.62
CA ARG A 31 -8.20 -3.61 -4.44
C ARG A 31 -7.98 -5.04 -3.96
N SER A 32 -9.00 -5.90 -4.07
CA SER A 32 -8.86 -7.34 -3.85
C SER A 32 -8.13 -7.99 -5.02
N GLU A 33 -6.81 -8.05 -4.90
CA GLU A 33 -5.95 -8.76 -5.82
C GLU A 33 -4.96 -9.66 -5.08
N ALA A 34 -4.79 -10.87 -5.61
CA ALA A 34 -4.01 -11.95 -4.99
C ALA A 34 -4.42 -12.17 -3.51
N HIS A 35 -3.50 -12.71 -2.69
CA HIS A 35 -3.68 -13.12 -1.28
C HIS A 35 -4.89 -12.54 -0.53
N TRP A 36 -4.98 -11.21 -0.42
CA TRP A 36 -6.15 -10.54 0.15
C TRP A 36 -6.43 -9.22 -0.58
N GLY A 37 -5.39 -8.41 -0.77
CA GLY A 37 -5.52 -7.16 -1.49
C GLY A 37 -4.19 -6.55 -1.88
N THR A 38 -4.26 -5.56 -2.76
CA THR A 38 -3.13 -4.76 -3.22
C THR A 38 -3.49 -3.28 -3.11
N LEU A 39 -2.59 -2.52 -2.50
CA LEU A 39 -2.64 -1.07 -2.43
C LEU A 39 -1.94 -0.47 -3.66
N TYR A 40 -2.62 0.45 -4.32
CA TYR A 40 -2.13 1.20 -5.46
C TYR A 40 -1.85 2.63 -5.06
N CYS A 41 -0.68 3.12 -5.45
CA CYS A 41 -0.31 4.50 -5.22
C CYS A 41 -1.24 5.45 -6.01
N PRO A 42 -1.63 6.60 -5.43
CA PRO A 42 -2.39 7.64 -6.11
C PRO A 42 -1.60 8.44 -7.15
N CYS A 43 -0.33 8.09 -7.40
CA CYS A 43 0.47 8.78 -8.41
C CYS A 43 -0.08 8.46 -9.81
N PRO A 44 -0.06 9.40 -10.76
CA PRO A 44 -0.57 9.18 -12.12
C PRO A 44 0.13 8.00 -12.83
N ASP A 45 1.40 7.73 -12.49
CA ASP A 45 2.15 6.61 -13.06
C ASP A 45 1.93 5.27 -12.34
N HIS A 46 1.09 5.21 -11.30
CA HIS A 46 0.93 4.02 -10.43
C HIS A 46 2.27 3.36 -10.04
N CYS A 47 3.25 4.23 -9.80
CA CYS A 47 4.65 4.01 -9.52
C CYS A 47 4.97 3.01 -8.40
N THR A 48 4.01 2.66 -7.54
CA THR A 48 4.22 1.66 -6.49
C THR A 48 2.93 0.89 -6.19
N VAL A 49 3.08 -0.44 -6.06
CA VAL A 49 2.05 -1.35 -5.61
C VAL A 49 2.52 -2.09 -4.36
N ILE A 50 1.66 -2.18 -3.34
CA ILE A 50 1.95 -2.86 -2.08
C ILE A 50 0.96 -3.99 -1.90
N ARG A 51 1.44 -5.23 -2.04
CA ARG A 51 0.63 -6.43 -1.76
C ARG A 51 0.42 -6.57 -0.26
N VAL A 52 -0.81 -6.83 0.14
CA VAL A 52 -1.27 -7.04 1.52
C VAL A 52 -1.65 -8.51 1.69
N GLY A 53 -0.97 -9.20 2.61
CA GLY A 53 -1.30 -10.59 2.94
C GLY A 53 -2.50 -10.67 3.89
N GLY A 54 -3.47 -11.55 3.61
CA GLY A 54 -4.65 -11.72 4.46
C GLY A 54 -4.37 -12.38 5.81
N THR A 55 -3.42 -13.31 5.85
CA THR A 55 -3.08 -14.10 7.06
C THR A 55 -1.59 -13.98 7.39
N PRO A 56 -1.10 -12.78 7.74
CA PRO A 56 0.32 -12.61 8.05
C PRO A 56 0.68 -13.33 9.36
N LYS A 57 1.77 -14.10 9.35
CA LYS A 57 2.31 -14.75 10.56
C LYS A 57 2.59 -13.75 11.68
N ASN A 58 3.00 -12.53 11.33
CA ASN A 58 3.18 -11.42 12.25
C ASN A 58 2.46 -10.17 11.71
N PRO A 59 1.24 -9.86 12.18
CA PRO A 59 0.46 -8.73 11.68
C PRO A 59 1.16 -7.37 11.90
N GLY A 60 1.91 -7.22 12.99
CA GLY A 60 2.55 -5.95 13.34
C GLY A 60 3.77 -5.67 12.47
N GLN A 61 4.52 -6.72 12.12
CA GLN A 61 5.59 -6.61 11.14
C GLN A 61 5.03 -6.27 9.75
N GLU A 62 3.94 -6.92 9.34
CA GLU A 62 3.30 -6.65 8.05
C GLU A 62 2.78 -5.20 7.97
N ALA A 63 2.11 -4.73 9.02
CA ALA A 63 1.66 -3.33 9.13
C ALA A 63 2.83 -2.34 9.01
N ARG A 64 3.96 -2.61 9.69
CA ARG A 64 5.17 -1.79 9.59
C ARG A 64 5.79 -1.83 8.19
N ARG A 65 5.80 -3.00 7.53
CA ARG A 65 6.30 -3.17 6.16
C ARG A 65 5.49 -2.32 5.17
N ILE A 66 4.16 -2.43 5.25
CA ILE A 66 3.22 -1.66 4.43
C ILE A 66 3.44 -0.16 4.66
N GLY A 67 3.44 0.28 5.92
CA GLY A 67 3.67 1.69 6.25
C GLY A 67 5.02 2.22 5.77
N ARG A 68 6.10 1.44 5.91
CA ARG A 68 7.43 1.83 5.40
C ARG A 68 7.45 1.95 3.88
N LYS A 69 6.84 1.00 3.15
CA LYS A 69 6.74 1.08 1.68
C LYS A 69 5.90 2.28 1.25
N ALA A 70 4.80 2.54 1.94
CA ALA A 70 3.96 3.68 1.65
C ALA A 70 4.65 5.02 1.94
N LYS A 71 5.64 5.12 2.84
CA LYS A 71 6.40 6.38 3.01
C LYS A 71 7.15 6.84 1.76
N TRP A 72 7.43 5.93 0.82
CA TRP A 72 8.10 6.29 -0.43
C TRP A 72 7.14 6.93 -1.45
N CYS A 73 5.84 7.01 -1.16
CA CYS A 73 4.83 7.53 -2.08
C CYS A 73 3.53 8.01 -1.40
N PRO A 74 2.82 9.02 -1.93
CA PRO A 74 3.25 9.94 -2.96
C PRO A 74 4.32 10.89 -2.42
N LEU A 75 5.45 10.99 -3.12
CA LEU A 75 6.42 12.06 -2.91
C LEU A 75 5.88 13.35 -3.51
N PRO A 76 6.13 14.51 -2.87
CA PRO A 76 5.85 15.82 -3.47
C PRO A 76 6.45 15.92 -4.88
N PRO A 77 5.84 16.68 -5.80
CA PRO A 77 6.35 16.85 -7.15
C PRO A 77 7.78 17.41 -7.19
N ASP A 78 8.19 18.13 -6.14
CA ASP A 78 9.49 18.77 -6.00
C ASP A 78 10.52 17.96 -5.18
N ASP A 79 10.18 16.73 -4.74
CA ASP A 79 11.14 15.90 -4.01
C ASP A 79 12.09 15.21 -5.01
N PRO A 80 13.43 15.33 -4.87
CA PRO A 80 14.38 14.67 -5.77
C PRO A 80 14.25 13.14 -5.77
N ARG A 81 13.66 12.53 -4.72
CA ARG A 81 13.34 11.10 -4.72
C ARG A 81 12.22 10.73 -5.69
N ALA A 82 11.39 11.69 -6.10
CA ALA A 82 10.39 11.47 -7.14
C ALA A 82 11.05 11.14 -8.48
N ALA A 83 12.25 11.65 -8.75
CA ALA A 83 13.05 11.29 -9.92
C ALA A 83 13.64 9.87 -9.87
N LEU A 84 13.73 9.25 -8.67
CA LEU A 84 14.17 7.86 -8.48
C LEU A 84 13.02 6.83 -8.63
N ARG A 85 11.81 7.27 -9.03
CA ARG A 85 10.66 6.40 -9.32
C ARG A 85 11.02 5.45 -10.48
N GLY A 86 11.51 4.25 -10.14
CA GLY A 86 11.95 3.23 -11.09
C GLY A 86 13.08 2.33 -10.59
N GLY A 87 13.80 2.74 -9.53
CA GLY A 87 14.91 1.98 -8.96
C GLY A 87 14.46 0.93 -7.95
N VAL A 88 14.08 -0.26 -8.42
CA VAL A 88 14.03 -1.46 -7.59
C VAL A 88 15.46 -1.73 -7.11
N VAL A 89 15.73 -1.55 -5.81
CA VAL A 89 16.90 -2.17 -5.17
C VAL A 89 16.44 -3.49 -4.55
N ASN A 90 17.11 -4.56 -5.02
CA ASN A 90 16.98 -5.99 -4.73
C ASN A 90 16.34 -6.36 -3.38
#